data_AF-K8GJ73-F1
#
_entry.id   AF-K8GJ73-F1
#
_cell.length_a   1.000
_cell.length_b   1.000
_cell.length_c   1.000
_cell.angle_alpha   90.00
_cell.angle_beta   90.00
_cell.angle_gamma   90.00
#
_symmetry.space_group_name_H-M   'P 1'
#
loop_
_entity.id
_entity.type
_entity.pdbx_description
1 polymer ?
#
loop_
_entity_poly.entity_id
_entity_poly.type
_entity_poly.pdbx_seq_one_letter_code
_entity_poly.pdbx_strand_id
1 'polypeptide(L)'
;MAHVSFSGRVTRLYPDRGGAYIQLDEGTYYYLLLNHENYDAIFSMAMFAAINGVSFTIRITGGKSASGHDLVEYATMNFPLPK
;
A
#
# COMPACT_ATOMS: atom_id res chain seq x y z
N MET A 1 -5.48 -16.52 10.13
CA MET A 1 -5.06 -16.48 8.72
C MET A 1 -3.61 -16.04 8.68
N ALA A 2 -2.77 -16.66 7.85
CA ALA A 2 -1.38 -16.24 7.70
C ALA A 2 -1.36 -14.89 6.97
N HIS A 3 -0.72 -13.89 7.56
CA HIS A 3 -0.60 -12.59 6.92
C HIS A 3 0.49 -12.66 5.85
N VAL A 4 0.20 -12.09 4.68
CA VAL A 4 1.13 -12.07 3.54
C VAL A 4 1.60 -10.64 3.32
N SER A 5 2.89 -10.48 3.07
CA SER A 5 3.51 -9.19 2.80
C SER A 5 4.12 -9.18 1.40
N PHE A 6 3.98 -8.05 0.71
CA PHE A 6 4.50 -7.79 -0.63
C PHE A 6 5.38 -6.56 -0.58
N SER A 7 6.54 -6.58 -1.23
CA SER A 7 7.49 -5.47 -1.22
C SER A 7 7.89 -5.10 -2.64
N GLY A 8 7.88 -3.81 -2.94
CA GLY A 8 8.23 -3.31 -4.27
C GLY A 8 8.25 -1.78 -4.32
N ARG A 9 8.38 -1.23 -5.52
CA ARG A 9 8.20 0.21 -5.75
C ARG A 9 6.75 0.54 -6.03
N VAL A 10 6.23 1.62 -5.44
CA VAL A 10 4.90 2.12 -5.78
C VAL A 10 4.96 2.73 -7.19
N THR A 11 4.23 2.12 -8.13
CA THR A 11 4.19 2.56 -9.53
C THR A 11 2.95 3.38 -9.86
N ARG A 12 1.84 3.13 -9.14
CA ARG A 12 0.60 3.91 -9.25
C ARG A 12 -0.06 4.05 -7.89
N LEU A 13 -0.60 5.23 -7.64
CA LEU A 13 -1.39 5.55 -6.45
C LEU A 13 -2.53 6.47 -6.90
N TYR A 14 -3.78 6.08 -6.66
CA TYR A 14 -4.91 6.97 -6.89
C TYR A 14 -6.06 6.70 -5.91
N PRO A 15 -6.67 7.77 -5.35
CA PRO A 15 -7.83 7.65 -4.47
C PRO A 15 -9.14 7.49 -5.27
N ASP A 16 -10.15 6.92 -4.62
CA ASP A 16 -11.53 6.89 -5.09
C ASP A 16 -12.52 7.23 -3.95
N ARG A 17 -13.82 6.97 -4.14
CA ARG A 17 -14.83 7.27 -3.12
C ARG A 17 -14.75 6.38 -1.87
N GLY A 18 -14.13 5.20 -1.97
CA GLY A 18 -14.08 4.21 -0.90
C GLY A 18 -12.72 4.07 -0.24
N GLY A 19 -11.67 4.65 -0.81
CA GLY A 19 -10.30 4.44 -0.35
C GLY A 19 -9.25 4.87 -1.38
N ALA A 20 -8.20 4.07 -1.50
CA ALA A 20 -7.12 4.29 -2.46
C ALA A 20 -6.56 2.97 -3.00
N TYR A 21 -6.22 2.99 -4.29
CA TYR A 21 -5.53 1.90 -4.97
C TYR A 21 -4.04 2.15 -4.96
N ILE A 22 -3.26 1.15 -4.55
CA ILE A 22 -1.80 1.16 -4.53
C ILE A 22 -1.31 0.04 -5.44
N GLN A 23 -0.53 0.36 -6.47
CA GLN A 23 0.11 -0.63 -7.34
C GLN A 23 1.60 -0.72 -7.03
N LEU A 24 2.10 -1.94 -6.84
CA LEU A 24 3.53 -2.22 -6.79
C LEU A 24 4.06 -2.55 -8.20
N ASP A 25 5.38 -2.60 -8.36
CA ASP A 25 6.08 -2.89 -9.62
C ASP A 25 5.84 -4.32 -10.16
N GLU A 26 5.40 -5.24 -9.31
CA GLU A 26 4.88 -6.56 -9.72
C GLU A 26 3.53 -6.50 -10.46
N GLY A 27 2.86 -5.33 -10.47
CA GLY A 27 1.66 -5.06 -11.27
C GLY A 27 0.33 -5.30 -10.54
N THR A 28 0.35 -5.87 -9.33
CA THR A 28 -0.86 -6.09 -8.51
C THR A 28 -1.33 -4.79 -7.85
N TYR A 29 -2.66 -4.60 -7.81
CA TYR A 29 -3.29 -3.53 -7.05
C TYR A 29 -3.78 -4.01 -5.68
N TYR A 30 -3.45 -3.24 -4.66
CA TYR A 30 -3.91 -3.36 -3.28
C TYR A 30 -4.85 -2.20 -2.96
N TYR A 31 -5.78 -2.42 -2.04
CA TYR A 31 -6.80 -1.44 -1.70
C TYR A 31 -6.71 -1.02 -0.24
N LEU A 32 -6.50 0.27 -0.01
CA LEU A 32 -6.49 0.91 1.29
C LEU A 32 -7.85 1.55 1.53
N LEU A 33 -8.64 1.02 2.46
CA LEU A 33 -9.99 1.51 2.76
C LEU A 33 -9.95 2.89 3.42
N LEU A 34 -10.85 3.80 3.03
CA LEU A 34 -10.93 5.15 3.59
C LEU A 34 -11.17 5.18 5.11
N ASN A 35 -11.87 4.17 5.65
CA ASN A 35 -12.12 4.02 7.08
C ASN A 35 -11.01 3.24 7.82
N HIS A 36 -9.89 2.96 7.16
CA HIS A 36 -8.73 2.36 7.82
C HIS A 36 -8.15 3.34 8.85
N GLU A 37 -7.91 2.89 10.07
CA GLU A 37 -7.43 3.75 11.18
C GLU A 37 -6.13 4.51 10.84
N ASN A 38 -5.30 3.91 9.98
CA ASN A 38 -4.04 4.46 9.51
C ASN A 38 -4.11 4.95 8.05
N TYR A 39 -5.29 5.27 7.50
CA TYR A 39 -5.46 5.64 6.09
C TYR A 39 -4.50 6.77 5.67
N ASP A 40 -4.55 7.92 6.33
CA ASP A 40 -3.75 9.09 5.95
C ASP A 40 -2.25 8.82 6.04
N ALA A 41 -1.83 8.09 7.07
CA ALA A 41 -0.43 7.72 7.27
C ALA A 41 0.05 6.79 6.14
N ILE A 42 -0.69 5.71 5.85
CA ILE A 42 -0.33 4.75 4.80
C ILE A 42 -0.36 5.40 3.42
N PHE A 43 -1.38 6.23 3.14
CA PHE A 43 -1.49 6.93 1.87
C PHE A 43 -0.34 7.91 1.66
N SER A 44 -0.04 8.75 2.66
CA SER A 44 1.08 9.69 2.61
C SER A 44 2.42 8.97 2.45
N MET A 45 2.57 7.84 3.12
CA MET A 45 3.74 6.98 3.01
C MET A 45 3.89 6.37 1.61
N ALA A 46 2.81 5.85 1.03
CA ALA A 46 2.81 5.33 -0.33
C ALA A 46 3.15 6.42 -1.36
N MET A 47 2.61 7.63 -1.17
CA MET A 47 2.91 8.79 -2.01
C MET A 47 4.39 9.18 -1.90
N PHE A 48 4.94 9.24 -0.69
CA PHE A 48 6.35 9.49 -0.46
C PHE A 48 7.24 8.43 -1.13
N ALA A 49 6.90 7.14 -0.97
CA ALA A 49 7.62 6.03 -1.61
C ALA A 49 7.63 6.15 -3.14
N ALA A 50 6.47 6.47 -3.74
CA ALA A 50 6.32 6.65 -5.18
C ALA A 50 7.20 7.78 -5.70
N ILE A 51 7.20 8.94 -5.02
CA ILE A 51 7.98 10.12 -5.43
C ILE A 51 9.48 9.88 -5.30
N ASN A 52 9.91 9.22 -4.23
CA ASN A 52 11.34 9.05 -3.92
C ASN A 52 11.92 7.73 -4.42
N GLY A 53 11.11 6.86 -5.04
CA GLY A 53 11.55 5.54 -5.50
C GLY A 53 11.99 4.59 -4.38
N VAL A 54 11.45 4.77 -3.18
CA VAL A 54 11.81 3.98 -1.98
C VAL A 54 10.98 2.68 -1.94
N SER A 55 11.57 1.60 -1.41
CA SER A 55 10.87 0.33 -1.24
C SER A 55 9.71 0.49 -0.26
N PHE A 56 8.53 0.06 -0.69
CA PHE A 56 7.30 0.05 0.07
C PHE A 56 6.84 -1.39 0.29
N THR A 57 6.50 -1.73 1.52
CA THR A 57 6.02 -3.06 1.89
C THR A 57 4.58 -2.96 2.35
N ILE A 58 3.70 -3.76 1.76
CA ILE A 58 2.27 -3.86 2.11
C ILE A 58 2.04 -5.20 2.79
N ARG A 59 1.32 -5.20 3.91
CA ARG A 59 0.71 -6.39 4.48
C ARG A 59 -0.80 -6.35 4.30
N ILE A 60 -1.39 -7.51 3.98
CA ILE A 60 -2.81 -7.65 3.69
C ILE A 60 -3.57 -8.40 4.81
N THR A 61 -4.83 -8.04 5.02
CA THR A 61 -5.72 -8.63 6.07
C THR A 61 -6.31 -10.00 5.68
N GLY A 62 -6.13 -10.43 4.43
CA GLY A 62 -6.82 -11.58 3.83
C GLY A 62 -8.25 -11.27 3.33
N GLY A 63 -8.75 -10.05 3.57
CA GLY A 63 -9.99 -9.55 2.98
C GLY A 63 -9.81 -9.01 1.56
N LYS A 64 -10.92 -8.93 0.81
CA LYS A 64 -10.96 -8.36 -0.54
C LYS A 64 -11.89 -7.13 -0.58
N SER A 65 -11.55 -6.13 -1.39
CA SER A 65 -12.45 -5.03 -1.72
C SER A 65 -13.61 -5.50 -2.59
N ALA A 66 -14.63 -4.65 -2.78
CA ALA A 66 -15.76 -4.96 -3.66
C ALA A 66 -15.33 -5.28 -5.11
N SER A 67 -14.19 -4.73 -5.55
CA SER A 67 -13.59 -4.99 -6.87
C SER A 67 -12.60 -6.16 -6.87
N GLY A 68 -12.44 -6.87 -5.75
CA GLY A 68 -11.61 -8.08 -5.64
C GLY A 68 -10.14 -7.86 -5.30
N HIS A 69 -9.73 -6.64 -4.89
CA HIS A 69 -8.34 -6.34 -4.53
C HIS A 69 -8.04 -6.67 -3.07
N ASP A 70 -6.83 -7.13 -2.76
CA ASP A 70 -6.43 -7.39 -1.38
C ASP A 70 -6.43 -6.11 -0.55
N LEU A 71 -7.01 -6.22 0.65
CA LEU A 71 -7.11 -5.09 1.58
C LEU A 71 -5.82 -4.91 2.36
N VAL A 72 -5.32 -3.68 2.36
CA VAL A 72 -4.17 -3.27 3.16
C VAL A 72 -4.52 -3.30 4.64
N GLU A 73 -3.68 -3.96 5.44
CA GLU A 73 -3.72 -3.98 6.92
C GLU A 73 -2.73 -2.98 7.51
N TYR A 74 -1.52 -2.97 6.96
CA TYR A 74 -0.51 -2.00 7.29
C TYR A 74 0.47 -1.90 6.14
N ALA A 75 1.30 -0.86 6.18
CA ALA A 75 2.46 -0.76 5.31
C ALA A 75 3.68 -0.28 6.09
N THR A 76 4.85 -0.50 5.51
CA THR A 76 6.12 0.04 6.00
C THR A 76 6.96 0.52 4.82
N MET A 77 7.95 1.37 5.11
CA MET A 77 8.98 1.76 4.15
C MET A 77 10.35 1.45 4.72
N ASN A 78 11.25 1.01 3.85
CA ASN A 78 12.65 0.82 4.20
C ASN A 78 13.48 1.95 3.61
N PHE A 79 13.99 2.82 4.47
CA PHE A 79 14.93 3.85 4.07
C PHE A 79 16.35 3.26 4.04
N PRO A 80 17.16 3.55 3.01
CA PRO A 80 18.58 3.33 3.13
C PRO A 80 19.11 4.18 4.30
N LEU A 81 19.84 3.56 5.21
CA LEU A 81 20.48 4.28 6.31
C LEU A 81 21.40 5.38 5.72
N PRO A 82 21.42 6.59 6.30
CA PRO A 82 22.41 7.58 5.94
C PRO A 82 23.81 7.00 6.16
N LYS A 83 24.69 7.19 5.18
CA LYS A 83 26.10 6.79 5.25
C LYS A 83 26.87 7.62 6.27
#